data_AF-A0A6M0A0N7-F1
#
_entry.id   AF-A0A6M0A0N7-F1
#
_cell.length_a   1.000
_cell.length_b   1.000
_cell.length_c   1.000
_cell.angle_alpha   90.00
_cell.angle_beta   90.00
_cell.angle_gamma   90.00
#
_symmetry.space_group_name_H-M   'P 1'
#
loop_
_entity.id
_entity.type
_entity.pdbx_description
1 polymer ?
#
loop_
_entity_poly.entity_id
_entity_poly.type
_entity_poly.pdbx_seq_one_letter_code
_entity_poly.pdbx_strand_id
1 'polypeptide(L)' 'MSEIKIPTSQTEIIEARIIPKSSCHLIEIVYDQEEETTENKQVAEVDLGVNNLIAVMTNQTGISPMHD' A
#
# COMPACT_ATOMS: atom_id res chain seq x y z
N MET A 1 37.14 -3.36 -8.91
CA MET A 1 35.78 -2.80 -8.94
C MET A 1 34.93 -3.69 -8.06
N SER A 2 34.30 -3.15 -7.02
CA SER A 2 33.41 -3.95 -6.17
C SER A 2 32.03 -4.04 -6.84
N GLU A 3 31.51 -5.25 -6.95
CA GLU A 3 30.19 -5.51 -7.53
C GLU A 3 29.14 -5.51 -6.40
N ILE A 4 28.11 -4.67 -6.51
CA ILE A 4 27.00 -4.61 -5.55
C ILE A 4 25.81 -5.35 -6.18
N LYS A 5 25.33 -6.39 -5.51
CA LYS A 5 24.14 -7.17 -5.93
C LYS A 5 23.04 -7.01 -4.89
N ILE A 6 21.85 -6.70 -5.37
CA ILE A 6 20.66 -6.55 -4.53
C ILE A 6 19.67 -7.63 -4.97
N PRO A 7 19.46 -8.68 -4.18
CA PRO A 7 18.51 -9.73 -4.53
C PRO A 7 17.08 -9.18 -4.45
N THR A 8 16.26 -9.54 -5.44
CA THR A 8 14.82 -9.21 -5.48
C THR A 8 14.06 -10.35 -6.14
N SER A 9 12.82 -10.58 -5.69
CA SER A 9 11.89 -11.53 -6.32
C SER A 9 11.13 -10.92 -7.50
N GLN A 10 11.19 -9.60 -7.65
CA GLN A 10 10.47 -8.86 -8.68
C GLN A 10 11.22 -8.93 -10.01
N THR A 11 10.49 -9.24 -11.08
CA THR A 11 11.04 -9.40 -12.43
C THR A 11 10.87 -8.14 -13.27
N GLU A 12 9.79 -7.39 -13.04
CA GLU A 12 9.46 -6.17 -13.79
C GLU A 12 9.71 -4.94 -12.92
N ILE A 13 10.92 -4.39 -13.03
CA ILE A 13 11.34 -3.21 -12.28
C ILE A 13 11.12 -1.97 -13.16
N ILE A 14 10.34 -1.03 -12.65
CA ILE A 14 10.09 0.28 -13.28
C ILE A 14 11.29 1.18 -13.07
N GLU A 15 11.80 1.25 -11.84
CA GLU A 15 12.93 2.10 -11.49
C GLU A 15 13.73 1.52 -10.31
N ALA A 16 15.04 1.66 -10.35
CA ALA A 16 15.92 1.45 -9.20
C ALA A 16 16.77 2.70 -8.98
N ARG A 17 16.68 3.31 -7.80
CA ARG A 17 17.41 4.55 -7.49
C ARG A 17 18.11 4.49 -6.14
N ILE A 18 19.25 5.18 -6.06
CA ILE A 18 20.00 5.38 -4.82
C ILE A 18 19.65 6.78 -4.31
N ILE A 19 19.03 6.84 -3.14
CA ILE A 19 18.71 8.09 -2.46
C ILE A 19 19.74 8.32 -1.36
N PRO A 20 20.58 9.36 -1.48
CA PRO A 20 21.49 9.71 -0.40
C PRO A 20 20.71 10.22 0.82
N LYS A 21 21.03 9.70 1.99
CA LYS A 21 20.59 10.19 3.30
C LYS A 21 21.84 10.58 4.11
N SER A 22 21.63 11.32 5.19
CA SER A 22 22.72 11.89 6.00
C SER A 22 23.70 10.85 6.56
N SER A 23 23.24 9.64 6.89
CA SER A 23 24.07 8.57 7.47
C SER A 23 24.08 7.27 6.66
N CYS A 24 23.33 7.19 5.57
CA CYS A 24 23.22 5.98 4.75
C CYS A 24 22.74 6.32 3.34
N HIS A 25 22.70 5.33 2.45
CA HIS A 25 21.99 5.42 1.20
C HIS A 25 20.79 4.48 1.26
N LEU A 26 19.62 4.97 0.85
CA LEU A 26 18.44 4.15 0.66
C LEU A 26 18.43 3.69 -0.80
N ILE A 27 18.22 2.40 -1.02
CA ILE A 27 18.02 1.87 -2.36
C ILE A 27 16.53 1.59 -2.50
N GLU A 28 15.90 2.27 -3.45
CA GLU A 28 14.48 2.15 -3.72
C GLU A 28 14.27 1.44 -5.05
N ILE A 29 13.39 0.44 -5.05
CA ILE A 29 13.02 -0.37 -6.20
C ILE A 29 11.51 -0.19 -6.38
N VAL A 30 11.12 0.43 -7.49
CA VAL A 30 9.74 0.68 -7.88
C VAL A 30 9.31 -0.40 -8.88
N TYR A 31 8.20 -1.05 -8.63
CA TYR A 31 7.61 -2.09 -9.46
C TYR A 31 6.09 -2.06 -9.27
N ASP A 32 5.35 -2.51 -10.28
CA ASP A 32 3.91 -2.68 -10.16
C ASP A 32 3.61 -3.97 -9.41
N GLN A 33 2.62 -3.92 -8.53
CA GLN A 33 2.09 -5.09 -7.86
C GLN A 33 0.72 -5.41 -8.47
N GLU A 34 0.55 -6.61 -9.01
CA GLU A 34 -0.76 -7.06 -9.47
C GLU A 34 -1.74 -7.09 -8.29
N GLU A 35 -2.90 -6.46 -8.46
CA GLU A 35 -3.99 -6.54 -7.50
C GLU A 35 -4.77 -7.84 -7.71
N GLU A 36 -4.75 -8.72 -6.71
CA GLU A 36 -5.67 -9.86 -6.69
C GLU A 36 -7.05 -9.39 -6.22
N THR A 37 -7.94 -9.09 -7.17
CA THR A 37 -9.33 -8.83 -6.85
C THR A 37 -10.10 -10.14 -6.73
N THR A 38 -10.76 -10.36 -5.60
CA THR A 38 -11.80 -11.38 -5.47
C THR A 38 -13.16 -10.75 -5.73
N GLU A 39 -14.02 -11.42 -6.49
CA GLU A 39 -15.43 -11.05 -6.67
C GLU A 39 -16.16 -11.11 -5.31
N ASN A 40 -16.24 -9.97 -4.61
CA ASN A 40 -16.96 -9.85 -3.35
C ASN A 40 -18.14 -8.87 -3.50
N LYS A 41 -19.33 -9.30 -3.07
CA LYS A 41 -20.55 -8.47 -3.05
C LYS A 41 -20.64 -7.58 -1.82
N GLN A 42 -19.76 -7.78 -0.85
CA GLN A 42 -19.65 -6.94 0.32
C GLN A 42 -18.98 -5.63 -0.07
N VAL A 43 -19.63 -4.53 0.29
CA VAL A 43 -19.17 -3.17 0.04
C VAL A 43 -19.05 -2.49 1.40
N ALA A 44 -17.97 -1.75 1.58
CA ALA A 44 -17.81 -0.83 2.69
C ALA A 44 -17.59 0.59 2.13
N GLU A 45 -18.26 1.55 2.74
CA GLU A 45 -18.11 2.97 2.44
C GLU A 45 -17.32 3.63 3.57
N VAL A 46 -16.34 4.45 3.19
CA VAL A 46 -15.51 5.22 4.11
C VAL A 46 -15.78 6.70 3.85
N ASP A 47 -16.30 7.39 4.87
CA ASP A 47 -16.53 8.82 4.86
C ASP A 47 -15.51 9.51 5.77
N LEU A 48 -14.87 10.57 5.27
CA LEU A 48 -13.90 11.37 6.01
C LEU A 48 -14.54 12.72 6.36
N GLY A 49 -14.76 12.95 7.66
CA GLY A 49 -15.43 14.13 8.16
C GLY A 49 -14.47 15.18 8.75
N VAL A 50 -14.99 16.38 8.99
CA VAL A 50 -14.25 17.44 9.71
C VAL A 50 -14.24 17.15 11.22
N ASN A 51 -15.31 16.55 11.74
CA ASN A 51 -15.51 16.28 13.16
C ASN A 51 -15.24 14.82 13.55
N ASN A 52 -15.40 13.89 12.60
CA ASN A 52 -15.07 12.48 12.77
C ASN A 52 -13.89 12.19 11.84
N LEU A 53 -12.81 11.62 12.39
CA LEU A 53 -11.64 11.26 11.59
C LEU A 53 -12.02 10.30 10.47
N ILE A 54 -12.93 9.36 10.78
CA ILE A 54 -13.43 8.37 9.85
C ILE A 54 -14.81 7.87 10.31
N ALA A 55 -15.70 7.63 9.35
CA ALA A 55 -16.90 6.84 9.52
C ALA A 55 -16.91 5.70 8.49
N VAL A 56 -17.24 4.49 8.95
CA VAL A 56 -17.26 3.29 8.11
C VAL A 56 -18.62 2.60 8.20
N MET A 57 -19.22 2.33 7.05
CA MET A 57 -20.47 1.57 6.92
C MET A 57 -20.29 0.41 5.95
N THR A 58 -21.06 -0.68 6.12
CA THR A 58 -20.98 -1.85 5.24
C THR A 58 -22.33 -2.55 5.10
N ASN A 59 -22.53 -3.23 3.96
CA ASN A 59 -23.67 -4.13 3.74
C ASN A 59 -23.45 -5.55 4.33
N GLN A 60 -22.32 -5.81 5.00
CA GLN A 60 -22.07 -7.09 5.66
C GLN A 60 -22.93 -7.24 6.92
N THR A 61 -23.77 -8.29 6.94
CA THR A 61 -24.66 -8.58 8.06
C THR A 61 -23.90 -8.79 9.37
N GLY A 62 -24.40 -8.18 10.45
CA GLY A 62 -23.85 -8.36 11.80
C GLY A 62 -22.74 -7.37 12.17
N ILE A 63 -22.38 -6.45 11.27
CA ILE A 63 -21.46 -5.35 11.56
C ILE A 63 -22.27 -4.08 11.83
N SER A 64 -21.99 -3.42 12.96
CA SER A 64 -22.56 -2.10 13.26
C SER A 64 -21.67 -0.99 12.72
N PRO A 65 -22.23 0.18 12.35
CA PRO A 65 -21.43 1.32 11.91
C PRO A 65 -20.37 1.72 12.94
N MET A 66 -19.17 2.05 12.46
CA MET A 66 -18.05 2.50 13.29
C MET A 66 -17.76 3.98 12.99
N HIS A 67 -17.50 4.76 14.04
CA HIS A 67 -17.07 6.16 13.96
C HIS A 67 -16.13 6.46 15.14
N ASP A 68 -15.10 7.28 14.88
CA ASP A 68 -14.20 7.85 15.89
C ASP A 68 -14.77 9.14 16.50
#